data_AF-A0A7J2HPI7-F1
#
_entry.id   AF-A0A7J2HPI7-F1
#
_cell.length_a   1.000
_cell.length_b   1.000
_cell.length_c   1.000
_cell.angle_alpha   90.00
_cell.angle_beta   90.00
_cell.angle_gamma   90.00
#
_symmetry.space_group_name_H-M   'P 1'
#
loop_
_entity.id
_entity.type
_entity.pdbx_description
1 polymer ?
#
loop_
_entity_poly.entity_id
_entity_poly.type
_entity_poly.pdbx_seq_one_letter_code
_entity_poly.pdbx_strand_id
1 'polypeptide(L)'
;MSVLVLKHVVDEVKLYTNAAIVSRSFEVDLKSGVSEVIVDNLEPVVDPDSIRIKCSGGVKVVDVEYRVYEKRLEDVLRDEVLKLRSKIKEVEKEKLKCESEVDGVKSLIDAIDKSYLTSLSFRYLRERKLDLDDLLEIRSKYVDRLTLLTMRIRELEAELASLKSKLDEISKGETVKVGALKIITEADQDGKYLFLLSYNVGNAFWRPTYDLVVEGSKLTVKMYARVVQDTGCVWDNVSLAISNRRIARV
;
A
#
# COMPACT_ATOMS: atom_id res chain seq x y z
N MET A 1 12.52 -32.17 8.59
CA MET A 1 12.53 -31.17 7.52
C MET A 1 11.54 -30.09 7.91
N SER A 2 12.03 -28.91 8.31
CA SER A 2 11.20 -27.74 8.63
C SER A 2 10.90 -26.97 7.35
N VAL A 3 9.67 -26.46 7.20
CA VAL A 3 9.24 -25.61 6.08
C VAL A 3 9.10 -24.17 6.58
N LEU A 4 9.79 -23.23 5.94
CA LEU A 4 9.80 -21.80 6.30
C LEU A 4 9.29 -20.95 5.13
N VAL A 5 8.15 -20.27 5.29
CA VAL A 5 7.62 -19.32 4.29
C VAL A 5 8.06 -17.91 4.68
N LEU A 6 8.79 -17.23 3.79
CA LEU A 6 9.48 -15.99 4.13
C LEU A 6 8.86 -14.76 3.49
N LYS A 7 8.90 -13.66 4.25
CA LYS A 7 8.78 -12.32 3.67
C LYS A 7 10.15 -11.92 3.10
N HIS A 8 10.11 -11.27 1.96
CA HIS A 8 11.29 -10.76 1.25
C HIS A 8 10.94 -9.41 0.63
N VAL A 9 11.98 -8.66 0.29
CA VAL A 9 11.86 -7.35 -0.35
C VAL A 9 12.68 -7.33 -1.62
N VAL A 10 12.26 -6.50 -2.57
CA VAL A 10 13.06 -6.23 -3.77
C VAL A 10 14.05 -5.14 -3.42
N ASP A 11 15.34 -5.43 -3.53
CA ASP A 11 16.40 -4.47 -3.22
C ASP A 11 16.77 -3.64 -4.45
N GLU A 12 16.94 -4.32 -5.59
CA GLU A 12 17.42 -3.72 -6.82
C GLU A 12 16.75 -4.35 -8.03
N VAL A 13 16.41 -3.50 -9.00
CA VAL A 13 15.94 -3.90 -10.31
C VAL A 13 16.83 -3.28 -11.39
N LYS A 14 17.41 -4.14 -12.24
CA LYS A 14 18.17 -3.73 -13.42
C LYS A 14 17.34 -4.00 -14.68
N LEU A 15 16.84 -2.93 -15.30
CA LEU A 15 16.06 -3.00 -16.53
C LEU A 15 16.97 -3.06 -17.76
N TYR A 16 16.69 -4.01 -18.64
CA TYR A 16 17.30 -4.15 -19.95
C TYR A 16 16.25 -3.89 -21.03
N THR A 17 16.68 -3.93 -22.30
CA THR A 17 15.76 -3.67 -23.43
C THR A 17 14.74 -4.79 -23.68
N ASN A 18 14.91 -5.96 -23.05
CA ASN A 18 14.08 -7.15 -23.26
C ASN A 18 13.63 -7.89 -21.98
N ALA A 19 14.17 -7.55 -20.81
CA ALA A 19 13.90 -8.22 -19.54
C ALA A 19 14.42 -7.34 -18.38
N ALA A 20 14.14 -7.75 -17.14
CA ALA A 20 14.74 -7.14 -15.96
C ALA A 20 15.45 -8.20 -15.11
N ILE A 21 16.49 -7.81 -14.39
CA ILE A 21 17.08 -8.62 -13.31
C ILE A 21 16.55 -8.07 -12.00
N VAL A 22 15.88 -8.91 -11.23
CA VAL A 22 15.38 -8.59 -9.89
C VAL A 22 16.33 -9.20 -8.87
N SER A 23 16.77 -8.40 -7.90
CA SER A 23 17.59 -8.84 -6.77
C SER A 23 16.81 -8.65 -5.47
N ARG A 24 16.80 -9.68 -4.63
CA ARG A 24 16.13 -9.72 -3.33
C ARG A 24 17.07 -10.24 -2.27
N SER A 25 16.85 -9.80 -1.04
CA SER A 25 17.54 -10.30 0.14
C SER A 25 16.53 -10.65 1.22
N PHE A 26 16.84 -11.68 1.98
CA PHE A 26 16.04 -12.12 3.11
C PHE A 26 16.89 -12.93 4.08
N GLU A 27 16.50 -12.91 5.35
CA GLU A 27 17.18 -13.65 6.41
C GLU A 27 16.31 -14.81 6.88
N VAL A 28 16.94 -15.93 7.21
CA VAL A 28 16.26 -17.17 7.60
C VAL A 28 16.93 -17.76 8.82
N ASP A 29 16.14 -18.03 9.86
CA ASP A 29 16.57 -18.80 11.02
C ASP A 29 16.51 -20.29 10.66
N LEU A 30 17.67 -20.91 10.50
CA LEU A 30 17.82 -22.33 10.17
C LEU A 30 18.32 -23.11 11.38
N LYS A 31 17.85 -24.36 11.48
CA LYS A 31 18.41 -25.37 12.36
C LYS A 31 19.49 -26.14 11.62
N SER A 32 20.47 -26.66 12.35
CA SER A 32 21.48 -27.57 11.80
C SER A 32 20.81 -28.75 11.08
N GLY A 33 21.35 -29.11 9.92
CA GLY A 33 20.82 -30.12 9.01
C GLY A 33 19.94 -29.54 7.88
N VAL A 34 19.09 -30.39 7.32
CA VAL A 34 18.31 -30.09 6.10
C VAL A 34 17.00 -29.37 6.42
N SER A 35 16.82 -28.22 5.79
CA SER A 35 15.62 -27.37 5.87
C SER A 35 15.05 -27.08 4.48
N GLU A 36 13.74 -26.89 4.41
CA GLU A 36 13.04 -26.41 3.23
C GLU A 36 12.65 -24.94 3.43
N VAL A 37 13.11 -24.09 2.52
CA VAL A 37 12.83 -22.65 2.52
C VAL A 37 11.95 -22.33 1.32
N ILE A 38 10.81 -21.69 1.56
CA ILE A 38 9.86 -21.27 0.53
C ILE A 38 9.84 -19.75 0.44
N VAL A 39 10.26 -19.24 -0.71
CA VAL A 39 10.13 -17.83 -1.10
C VAL A 39 8.90 -17.71 -1.99
N ASP A 40 7.79 -17.29 -1.40
CA ASP A 40 6.47 -17.22 -2.06
C ASP A 40 6.15 -15.81 -2.58
N ASN A 41 5.10 -15.63 -3.37
CA ASN A 41 4.72 -14.33 -3.97
C ASN A 41 5.86 -13.72 -4.82
N LEU A 42 6.56 -14.54 -5.60
CA LEU A 42 7.47 -14.10 -6.66
C LEU A 42 6.69 -13.82 -7.95
N GLU A 43 7.32 -13.08 -8.86
CA GLU A 43 6.80 -12.86 -10.20
C GLU A 43 6.50 -14.23 -10.86
N PRO A 44 5.34 -14.43 -11.51
CA PRO A 44 5.03 -15.66 -12.26
C PRO A 44 5.78 -15.78 -13.59
N VAL A 45 6.52 -14.73 -13.99
CA VAL A 45 7.26 -14.61 -15.25
C VAL A 45 8.78 -14.69 -15.06
N VAL A 46 9.21 -15.37 -13.99
CA VAL A 46 10.64 -15.65 -13.74
C VAL A 46 11.15 -16.64 -14.77
N ASP A 47 12.36 -16.40 -15.26
CA ASP A 47 13.14 -17.37 -16.03
C ASP A 47 13.84 -18.34 -15.05
N PRO A 48 13.43 -19.62 -14.95
CA PRO A 48 13.95 -20.53 -13.94
C PRO A 48 15.46 -20.78 -14.06
N ASP A 49 16.00 -20.78 -15.28
CA ASP A 49 17.43 -21.05 -15.53
C ASP A 49 18.33 -19.86 -15.15
N SER A 50 17.72 -18.69 -14.94
CA SER A 50 18.39 -17.49 -14.49
C SER A 50 18.54 -17.38 -12.98
N ILE A 51 17.89 -18.25 -12.20
CA ILE A 51 17.89 -18.17 -10.74
C ILE A 51 19.31 -18.36 -10.22
N ARG A 52 19.75 -17.42 -9.39
CA ARG A 52 21.04 -17.44 -8.70
C ARG A 52 20.80 -17.14 -7.23
N ILE A 53 21.32 -18.00 -6.37
CA ILE A 53 21.20 -17.89 -4.92
C ILE A 53 22.60 -17.82 -4.33
N LYS A 54 22.84 -16.85 -3.46
CA LYS A 54 24.03 -16.80 -2.59
C LYS A 54 23.53 -16.82 -1.15
N CYS A 55 24.24 -17.53 -0.29
CA CYS A 55 23.96 -17.57 1.14
C CYS A 55 25.22 -17.19 1.93
N SER A 56 25.03 -16.66 3.14
CA SER A 56 26.10 -16.49 4.11
C SER A 56 26.75 -17.83 4.47
N GLY A 57 28.02 -17.82 4.87
CA GLY A 57 28.78 -19.03 5.16
C GLY A 57 28.12 -19.95 6.21
N GLY A 58 28.35 -21.26 6.08
CA GLY A 58 27.77 -22.29 6.96
C GLY A 58 26.43 -22.86 6.48
N VAL A 59 25.98 -22.48 5.27
CA VAL A 59 24.80 -23.04 4.60
C VAL A 59 25.16 -23.45 3.16
N LYS A 60 24.60 -24.57 2.71
CA LYS A 60 24.67 -25.03 1.33
C LYS A 60 23.27 -25.11 0.74
N VAL A 61 23.13 -24.69 -0.51
CA VAL A 61 21.91 -24.92 -1.30
C VAL A 61 22.06 -26.27 -2.00
N VAL A 62 21.17 -27.19 -1.67
CA VAL A 62 21.16 -28.57 -2.19
C VAL A 62 20.32 -28.65 -3.46
N ASP A 63 19.15 -28.03 -3.45
CA ASP A 63 18.20 -28.08 -4.57
C ASP A 63 17.36 -26.81 -4.63
N VAL A 64 16.88 -26.49 -5.84
CA VAL A 64 16.10 -25.29 -6.13
C VAL A 64 15.00 -25.64 -7.14
N GLU A 65 13.75 -25.43 -6.75
CA GLU A 65 12.59 -25.70 -7.59
C GLU A 65 11.71 -24.45 -7.65
N TYR A 66 11.50 -23.92 -8.86
CA TYR A 66 10.56 -22.84 -9.10
C TYR A 66 9.26 -23.37 -9.69
N ARG A 67 8.12 -22.93 -9.14
CA ARG A 67 6.79 -23.29 -9.63
C ARG A 67 5.87 -22.09 -9.67
N VAL A 68 4.90 -22.13 -10.57
CA VAL A 68 3.81 -21.14 -10.65
C VAL A 68 2.50 -21.83 -10.28
N TYR A 69 1.70 -21.18 -9.44
CA TYR A 69 0.40 -21.68 -9.02
C TYR A 69 -0.60 -20.53 -8.81
N GLU A 70 -1.88 -20.87 -8.67
CA GLU A 70 -2.93 -19.88 -8.41
C GLU A 70 -3.10 -19.63 -6.91
N LYS A 71 -3.24 -18.36 -6.55
CA LYS A 71 -3.44 -17.89 -5.18
C LYS A 71 -4.49 -16.79 -5.16
N ARG A 72 -5.28 -16.69 -4.10
CA ARG A 72 -6.27 -15.60 -3.98
C ARG A 72 -5.55 -14.26 -3.89
N LEU A 73 -6.07 -13.26 -4.61
CA LEU A 73 -5.52 -11.91 -4.61
C LEU A 73 -5.44 -11.33 -3.19
N GLU A 74 -6.47 -11.58 -2.37
CA GLU A 74 -6.50 -11.18 -0.95
C GLU A 74 -5.33 -11.77 -0.13
N ASP A 75 -4.89 -13.01 -0.43
CA ASP A 75 -3.77 -13.64 0.27
C ASP A 75 -2.41 -13.07 -0.18
N VAL A 76 -2.30 -12.64 -1.44
CA VAL A 76 -1.11 -11.97 -1.97
C VAL A 76 -0.99 -10.55 -1.40
N LEU A 77 -2.10 -9.81 -1.39
CA LEU A 77 -2.18 -8.42 -0.91
C LEU A 77 -2.54 -8.33 0.58
N ARG A 78 -2.27 -9.38 1.37
CA ARG A 78 -2.69 -9.48 2.77
C ARG A 78 -2.29 -8.27 3.61
N ASP A 79 -1.05 -7.78 3.45
CA ASP A 79 -0.56 -6.62 4.20
C ASP A 79 -1.30 -5.33 3.80
N GLU A 80 -1.66 -5.17 2.52
CA GLU A 80 -2.46 -4.04 2.04
C GLU A 80 -3.92 -4.13 2.52
N VAL A 81 -4.51 -5.31 2.49
CA VAL A 81 -5.85 -5.59 3.02
C VAL A 81 -5.91 -5.26 4.52
N LEU A 82 -4.88 -5.60 5.28
CA LEU A 82 -4.79 -5.25 6.70
C LEU A 82 -4.69 -3.73 6.90
N LYS A 83 -3.90 -3.01 6.08
CA LYS A 83 -3.81 -1.54 6.09
C LYS A 83 -5.13 -0.87 5.72
N LEU A 84 -5.84 -1.37 4.71
CA LEU A 84 -7.15 -0.87 4.32
C LEU A 84 -8.17 -1.07 5.45
N ARG A 85 -8.22 -2.27 6.04
CA ARG A 85 -9.12 -2.56 7.17
C ARG A 85 -8.83 -1.70 8.40
N SER A 86 -7.56 -1.44 8.71
CA SER A 86 -7.20 -0.56 9.82
C SER A 86 -7.59 0.89 9.52
N LYS A 87 -7.36 1.37 8.29
CA LYS A 87 -7.76 2.73 7.88
C LYS A 87 -9.27 2.92 7.89
N ILE A 88 -10.03 1.95 7.40
CA ILE A 88 -11.51 1.96 7.46
C ILE A 88 -11.98 2.12 8.92
N LYS A 89 -11.44 1.32 9.85
CA LYS A 89 -11.78 1.43 11.27
C LYS A 89 -11.44 2.79 11.87
N GLU A 90 -10.31 3.37 11.48
CA GLU A 90 -9.91 4.71 11.93
C GLU A 90 -10.90 5.78 11.45
N VAL A 91 -11.24 5.77 10.16
CA VAL A 91 -12.17 6.73 9.54
C VAL A 91 -13.59 6.54 10.08
N GLU A 92 -14.05 5.30 10.31
CA GLU A 92 -15.34 5.02 10.97
C GLU A 92 -15.38 5.59 12.39
N LYS A 93 -14.29 5.47 13.15
CA LYS A 93 -14.19 6.05 14.49
C LYS A 93 -14.20 7.58 14.46
N GLU A 94 -13.53 8.20 13.51
CA GLU A 94 -13.58 9.67 13.33
C GLU A 94 -14.99 10.14 12.95
N LYS A 95 -15.67 9.40 12.07
CA LYS A 95 -17.04 9.69 11.68
C LYS A 95 -17.99 9.65 12.88
N LEU A 96 -17.92 8.59 13.68
CA LEU A 96 -18.75 8.42 14.87
C LEU A 96 -18.55 9.55 15.90
N LYS A 97 -17.31 10.04 16.05
CA LYS A 97 -17.02 11.20 16.91
C LYS A 97 -17.70 12.46 16.36
N CYS A 98 -17.59 12.72 15.07
CA CYS A 98 -18.23 13.88 14.44
C CYS A 98 -19.76 13.79 14.56
N GLU A 99 -20.36 12.62 14.35
CA GLU A 99 -21.80 12.38 14.52
C GLU A 99 -22.24 12.65 15.97
N SER A 100 -21.48 12.16 16.95
CA SER A 100 -21.73 12.42 18.38
C SER A 100 -21.63 13.91 18.73
N GLU A 101 -20.66 14.62 18.14
CA GLU A 101 -20.54 16.07 18.31
C GLU A 101 -21.70 16.83 17.66
N VAL A 102 -22.17 16.39 16.49
CA VAL A 102 -23.35 16.97 15.84
C VAL A 102 -24.58 16.85 16.74
N ASP A 103 -24.81 15.69 17.35
CA ASP A 103 -25.95 15.49 18.25
C ASP A 103 -25.85 16.36 19.51
N GLY A 104 -24.64 16.50 20.06
CA GLY A 104 -24.37 17.42 21.17
C GLY A 104 -24.63 18.88 20.81
N VAL A 105 -24.13 19.33 19.65
CA VAL A 105 -24.31 20.71 19.16
C VAL A 105 -25.78 20.99 18.85
N LYS A 106 -26.51 20.06 18.24
CA LYS A 106 -27.97 20.18 18.03
C LYS A 106 -28.72 20.36 19.35
N SER A 107 -28.36 19.59 20.36
CA SER A 107 -28.98 19.69 21.69
C SER A 107 -28.71 21.05 22.35
N LEU A 108 -27.50 21.61 22.17
CA LEU A 108 -27.16 22.96 22.64
C LEU A 108 -27.94 24.04 21.90
N ILE A 109 -28.07 23.94 20.57
CA ILE A 109 -28.87 24.88 19.77
C ILE A 109 -30.33 24.85 20.24
N ASP A 110 -30.91 23.66 20.43
CA ASP A 110 -32.30 23.51 20.92
C ASP A 110 -32.49 24.10 22.33
N ALA A 111 -31.51 23.92 23.23
CA ALA A 111 -31.53 24.54 24.55
C ALA A 111 -31.47 26.07 24.48
N ILE A 112 -30.63 26.63 23.59
CA ILE A 112 -30.54 28.06 23.34
C ILE A 112 -31.85 28.60 22.76
N ASP A 113 -32.43 27.92 21.77
CA ASP A 113 -33.70 28.32 21.14
C ASP A 113 -34.86 28.32 22.16
N LYS A 114 -34.94 27.32 23.03
CA LYS A 114 -35.91 27.27 24.15
C LYS A 114 -35.69 28.40 25.17
N SER A 115 -34.44 28.68 25.52
CA SER A 115 -34.08 29.76 26.45
C SER A 115 -34.40 31.13 25.86
N TYR A 116 -34.16 31.32 24.56
CA TYR A 116 -34.48 32.54 23.83
C TYR A 116 -35.99 32.81 23.83
N LEU A 117 -36.81 31.81 23.48
CA LEU A 117 -38.28 31.91 23.51
C LEU A 117 -38.83 32.20 24.91
N THR A 118 -38.27 31.55 25.93
CA THR A 118 -38.63 31.78 27.33
C THR A 118 -38.25 33.19 27.79
N SER A 119 -37.08 33.69 27.39
CA SER A 119 -36.63 35.04 27.73
C SER A 119 -37.47 36.11 27.04
N LEU A 120 -37.92 35.87 25.80
CA LEU A 120 -38.87 36.75 25.11
C LEU A 120 -40.20 36.84 25.86
N SER A 121 -40.77 35.72 26.33
CA SER A 121 -42.04 35.73 27.06
C SER A 121 -41.94 36.43 28.42
N PHE A 122 -40.82 36.31 29.13
CA PHE A 122 -40.59 37.02 30.40
C PHE A 122 -40.25 38.51 30.23
N ARG A 123 -39.64 38.93 29.11
CA ARG A 123 -39.35 40.34 28.81
C ARG A 123 -40.64 41.14 28.59
N TYR A 124 -41.71 40.49 28.12
CA TYR A 124 -43.08 41.06 28.14
C TYR A 124 -43.65 41.23 29.56
N LEU A 125 -43.07 40.60 30.59
CA LEU A 125 -43.57 40.56 31.96
C LEU A 125 -42.72 41.32 32.99
N ARG A 126 -41.43 41.63 32.75
CA ARG A 126 -40.57 42.50 33.60
C ARG A 126 -39.26 42.92 32.91
N GLU A 127 -38.73 44.08 33.32
CA GLU A 127 -37.45 44.70 32.90
C GLU A 127 -36.18 43.92 33.30
N ARG A 128 -36.05 42.65 32.91
CA ARG A 128 -34.75 41.95 32.98
C ARG A 128 -34.06 41.99 31.62
N LYS A 129 -32.96 42.75 31.53
CA LYS A 129 -32.00 42.68 30.43
C LYS A 129 -31.16 41.40 30.54
N LEU A 130 -31.67 40.30 29.99
CA LEU A 130 -30.80 39.28 29.41
C LEU A 130 -30.37 39.80 28.03
N ASP A 131 -29.06 39.82 27.78
CA ASP A 131 -28.51 40.24 26.49
C ASP A 131 -28.80 39.13 25.46
N LEU A 132 -29.94 39.28 24.78
CA LEU A 132 -30.38 38.30 23.78
C LEU A 132 -29.44 38.26 22.57
N ASP A 133 -28.70 39.34 22.33
CA ASP A 133 -27.72 39.44 21.26
C ASP A 133 -26.55 38.48 21.52
N ASP A 134 -26.09 38.34 22.78
CA ASP A 134 -25.07 37.36 23.17
C ASP A 134 -25.55 35.92 22.91
N LEU A 135 -26.82 35.61 23.21
CA LEU A 135 -27.39 34.28 22.94
C LEU A 135 -27.46 33.97 21.45
N LEU A 136 -27.81 34.96 20.61
CA LEU A 136 -27.83 34.81 19.16
C LEU A 136 -26.43 34.65 18.58
N GLU A 137 -25.43 35.35 19.12
CA GLU A 137 -24.02 35.19 18.72
C GLU A 137 -23.50 33.78 19.06
N ILE A 138 -23.78 33.30 20.27
CA ILE A 138 -23.43 31.93 20.69
C ILE A 138 -24.13 30.89 19.81
N ARG A 139 -25.41 31.09 19.51
CA ARG A 139 -26.17 30.23 18.59
C ARG A 139 -25.52 30.18 17.21
N SER A 140 -25.12 31.33 16.65
CA SER A 140 -24.44 31.40 15.35
C SER A 140 -23.18 30.55 15.33
N LYS A 141 -22.34 30.64 16.37
CA LYS A 141 -21.12 29.83 16.49
C LYS A 141 -21.40 28.32 16.48
N TYR A 142 -22.48 27.89 17.14
CA TYR A 142 -22.90 26.48 17.12
C TYR A 142 -23.46 26.04 15.76
N VAL A 143 -24.18 26.90 15.05
CA VAL A 143 -24.65 26.63 13.67
C VAL A 143 -23.47 26.50 12.70
N ASP A 144 -22.48 27.39 12.80
CA ASP A 144 -21.26 27.32 11.99
C ASP A 144 -20.50 26.02 12.28
N ARG A 145 -20.33 25.68 13.56
CA ARG A 145 -19.72 24.41 13.98
C ARG A 145 -20.49 23.20 13.45
N LEU A 146 -21.82 23.21 13.50
CA LEU A 146 -22.67 22.14 12.98
C LEU A 146 -22.47 21.98 11.46
N THR A 147 -22.36 23.09 10.73
CA THR A 147 -22.11 23.10 9.29
C THR A 147 -20.75 22.47 8.98
N LEU A 148 -19.69 22.87 9.69
CA LEU A 148 -18.35 22.31 9.52
C LEU A 148 -18.30 20.81 9.85
N LEU A 149 -18.93 20.38 10.94
CA LEU A 149 -19.01 18.95 11.30
C LEU A 149 -19.77 18.14 10.25
N THR A 150 -20.86 18.69 9.72
CA THR A 150 -21.66 18.02 8.67
C THR A 150 -20.87 17.88 7.37
N MET A 151 -20.10 18.91 6.99
CA MET A 151 -19.18 18.83 5.86
C MET A 151 -18.11 17.75 6.09
N ARG A 152 -17.51 17.73 7.28
CA ARG A 152 -16.49 16.74 7.64
C ARG A 152 -17.04 15.31 7.59
N ILE A 153 -18.27 15.08 8.05
CA ILE A 153 -18.92 13.75 7.96
C ILE A 153 -19.04 13.32 6.49
N ARG A 154 -19.47 14.21 5.59
CA ARG A 154 -19.59 13.90 4.15
C ARG A 154 -18.24 13.54 3.53
N GLU A 155 -17.16 14.24 3.90
CA GLU A 155 -15.81 13.91 3.46
C GLU A 155 -15.40 12.50 3.91
N LEU A 156 -15.64 12.18 5.20
CA LEU A 156 -15.32 10.87 5.77
C LEU A 156 -16.16 9.75 5.12
N GLU A 157 -17.42 10.03 4.77
CA GLU A 157 -18.27 9.07 4.03
C GLU A 157 -17.74 8.78 2.63
N ALA A 158 -17.30 9.81 1.91
CA ALA A 158 -16.68 9.65 0.60
C ALA A 158 -15.36 8.86 0.69
N GLU A 159 -14.54 9.13 1.71
CA GLU A 159 -13.32 8.37 1.99
C GLU A 159 -13.63 6.90 2.31
N LEU A 160 -14.62 6.63 3.18
CA LEU A 160 -15.04 5.26 3.50
C LEU A 160 -15.56 4.51 2.29
N ALA A 161 -16.36 5.14 1.44
CA ALA A 161 -16.86 4.52 0.22
C ALA A 161 -15.70 4.12 -0.71
N SER A 162 -14.72 5.01 -0.89
CA SER A 162 -13.51 4.74 -1.68
C SER A 162 -12.70 3.57 -1.11
N LEU A 163 -12.43 3.58 0.21
CA LEU A 163 -11.66 2.52 0.87
C LEU A 163 -12.38 1.16 0.83
N LYS A 164 -13.70 1.14 1.04
CA LYS A 164 -14.51 -0.09 0.98
C LYS A 164 -14.59 -0.64 -0.44
N SER A 165 -14.69 0.21 -1.46
CA SER A 165 -14.64 -0.21 -2.86
C SER A 165 -13.32 -0.89 -3.21
N LYS A 166 -12.19 -0.30 -2.80
CA LYS A 166 -10.85 -0.91 -3.00
C LYS A 166 -10.71 -2.26 -2.30
N LEU A 167 -11.23 -2.37 -1.08
CA LEU A 167 -11.21 -3.64 -0.34
C LEU A 167 -12.07 -4.70 -1.03
N ASP A 168 -13.26 -4.33 -1.52
CA ASP A 168 -14.15 -5.23 -2.24
C ASP A 168 -13.53 -5.74 -3.54
N GLU A 169 -12.85 -4.88 -4.30
CA GLU A 169 -12.09 -5.27 -5.49
C GLU A 169 -11.08 -6.38 -5.20
N ILE A 170 -10.35 -6.29 -4.08
CA ILE A 170 -9.36 -7.30 -3.68
C ILE A 170 -10.04 -8.58 -3.16
N SER A 171 -11.18 -8.44 -2.46
CA SER A 171 -11.88 -9.55 -1.79
C SER A 171 -12.91 -10.28 -2.66
N LYS A 172 -13.04 -9.97 -3.96
CA LYS A 172 -13.93 -10.66 -4.92
C LYS A 172 -13.63 -12.14 -5.16
N GLY A 173 -12.65 -12.71 -4.46
CA GLY A 173 -12.23 -14.10 -4.62
C GLY A 173 -11.46 -14.36 -5.91
N GLU A 174 -10.99 -13.31 -6.58
CA GLU A 174 -10.14 -13.40 -7.75
C GLU A 174 -8.85 -14.15 -7.40
N THR A 175 -8.43 -15.04 -8.29
CA THR A 175 -7.15 -15.73 -8.20
C THR A 175 -6.17 -15.13 -9.19
N VAL A 176 -4.91 -15.04 -8.76
CA VAL A 176 -3.78 -14.59 -9.57
C VAL A 176 -2.71 -15.65 -9.59
N LYS A 177 -1.90 -15.67 -10.65
CA LYS A 177 -0.73 -16.53 -10.74
C LYS A 177 0.42 -15.93 -9.94
N VAL A 178 1.03 -16.75 -9.09
CA VAL A 178 2.20 -16.38 -8.30
C VAL A 178 3.32 -17.41 -8.48
N GLY A 179 4.55 -16.94 -8.50
CA GLY A 179 5.72 -17.79 -8.43
C GLY A 179 6.06 -18.15 -6.97
N ALA A 180 6.52 -19.37 -6.75
CA ALA A 180 7.17 -19.79 -5.52
C ALA A 180 8.47 -20.51 -5.83
N LEU A 181 9.50 -20.16 -5.07
CA LEU A 181 10.81 -20.81 -5.10
C LEU A 181 10.97 -21.65 -3.85
N LYS A 182 11.11 -22.96 -4.03
CA LYS A 182 11.48 -23.89 -2.99
C LYS A 182 12.99 -24.09 -3.04
N ILE A 183 13.65 -23.93 -1.91
CA ILE A 183 15.10 -24.06 -1.74
C ILE A 183 15.32 -25.11 -0.67
N ILE A 184 15.98 -26.21 -1.02
CA ILE A 184 16.46 -27.18 -0.03
C ILE A 184 17.85 -26.72 0.40
N THR A 185 18.02 -26.49 1.70
CA THR A 185 19.27 -26.01 2.29
C THR A 185 19.78 -26.95 3.35
N GLU A 186 21.08 -27.07 3.49
CA GLU A 186 21.75 -27.77 4.59
C GLU A 186 22.60 -26.76 5.37
N ALA A 187 22.29 -26.57 6.66
CA ALA A 187 23.03 -25.68 7.55
C ALA A 187 23.92 -26.48 8.49
N ASP A 188 25.15 -26.02 8.70
CA ASP A 188 26.09 -26.70 9.60
C ASP A 188 25.68 -26.52 11.07
N GLN A 189 25.10 -25.38 11.43
CA GLN A 189 24.73 -25.01 12.79
C GLN A 189 23.36 -24.32 12.83
N ASP A 190 22.81 -24.19 14.05
CA ASP A 190 21.65 -23.34 14.28
C ASP A 190 22.07 -21.87 14.14
N GLY A 191 21.33 -21.09 13.35
CA GLY A 191 21.69 -19.70 13.15
C GLY A 191 20.78 -18.95 12.19
N LYS A 192 21.00 -17.65 12.13
CA LYS A 192 20.34 -16.75 11.20
C LYS A 192 21.25 -16.51 10.00
N TYR A 193 20.75 -16.81 8.81
CA TYR A 193 21.54 -16.77 7.57
C TYR A 193 20.93 -15.81 6.56
N LEU A 194 21.79 -15.03 5.89
CA LEU A 194 21.38 -14.10 4.84
C LEU A 194 21.41 -14.81 3.49
N PHE A 195 20.33 -14.66 2.73
CA PHE A 195 20.21 -15.11 1.36
C PHE A 195 20.11 -13.92 0.43
N LEU A 196 20.84 -13.98 -0.69
CA LEU A 196 20.76 -13.06 -1.81
C LEU A 196 20.26 -13.85 -3.02
N LEU A 197 19.08 -13.50 -3.48
CA LEU A 197 18.40 -14.12 -4.62
C LEU A 197 18.42 -13.13 -5.79
N SER A 198 18.84 -13.60 -6.97
CA SER A 198 18.70 -12.82 -8.20
C SER A 198 18.18 -13.69 -9.33
N TYR A 199 17.31 -13.14 -10.15
CA TYR A 199 16.73 -13.84 -11.31
C TYR A 199 16.28 -12.83 -12.37
N ASN A 200 16.11 -13.32 -13.59
CA ASN A 200 15.56 -12.57 -14.69
C ASN A 200 14.04 -12.71 -14.67
N VAL A 201 13.34 -11.62 -14.97
CA VAL A 201 11.90 -11.61 -15.20
C VAL A 201 11.60 -11.11 -16.60
N GLY A 202 10.64 -11.77 -17.25
CA GLY A 202 9.99 -11.27 -18.45
C GLY A 202 9.10 -10.07 -18.15
N ASN A 203 8.52 -9.49 -19.20
CA ASN A 203 7.50 -8.43 -19.10
C ASN A 203 7.91 -7.18 -18.31
N ALA A 204 9.21 -6.99 -18.08
CA ALA A 204 9.76 -5.73 -17.61
C ALA A 204 10.94 -5.34 -18.49
N PHE A 205 10.90 -4.14 -19.05
CA PHE A 205 11.95 -3.63 -19.92
C PHE A 205 11.86 -2.11 -20.01
N TRP A 206 12.91 -1.50 -20.55
CA TRP A 206 12.87 -0.08 -20.89
C TRP A 206 13.17 0.16 -22.37
N ARG A 207 12.69 1.29 -22.89
CA ARG A 207 13.03 1.77 -24.23
C ARG A 207 13.32 3.27 -24.19
N PRO A 208 14.32 3.76 -24.95
CA PRO A 208 14.52 5.19 -25.08
C PRO A 208 13.40 5.79 -25.92
N THR A 209 12.98 6.98 -25.55
CA THR A 209 12.06 7.84 -26.30
C THR A 209 12.70 9.23 -26.39
N TYR A 210 12.50 9.92 -27.51
CA TYR A 210 13.23 11.14 -27.81
C TYR A 210 12.27 12.26 -28.19
N ASP A 211 12.45 13.43 -27.60
CA ASP A 211 11.85 14.67 -28.05
C ASP A 211 12.91 15.53 -28.73
N LEU A 212 12.60 15.99 -29.93
CA LEU A 212 13.47 16.83 -30.74
C LEU A 212 12.88 18.23 -30.80
N VAL A 213 13.66 19.23 -30.37
CA VAL A 213 13.30 20.64 -30.48
C VAL A 213 14.32 21.32 -31.39
N VAL A 214 13.82 21.91 -32.48
CA VAL A 214 14.64 22.64 -33.46
C VAL A 214 14.34 24.13 -33.34
N GLU A 215 15.38 24.91 -33.06
CA GLU A 215 15.33 26.37 -32.97
C GLU A 215 16.38 26.96 -33.93
N GLY A 216 15.95 27.33 -35.13
CA GLY A 216 16.86 27.77 -36.20
C GLY A 216 17.85 26.68 -36.59
N SER A 217 19.13 26.88 -36.29
CA SER A 217 20.21 25.89 -36.53
C SER A 217 20.57 25.04 -35.30
N LYS A 218 19.91 25.25 -34.16
CA LYS A 218 20.17 24.50 -32.92
C LYS A 218 19.17 23.33 -32.80
N LEU A 219 19.69 22.12 -32.65
CA LEU A 219 18.91 20.92 -32.34
C LEU A 219 19.14 20.54 -30.87
N THR A 220 18.06 20.52 -30.08
CA THR A 220 18.06 19.97 -28.72
C THR A 220 17.38 18.60 -28.74
N VAL A 221 18.07 17.59 -28.20
CA VAL A 221 17.54 16.23 -28.05
C VAL A 221 17.33 15.95 -26.57
N LYS A 222 16.08 15.69 -26.18
CA LYS A 222 15.75 15.18 -24.83
C LYS A 222 15.47 13.69 -24.93
N MET A 223 16.10 12.89 -24.08
CA MET A 223 15.87 11.45 -24.00
C MET A 223 15.12 11.12 -22.72
N TYR A 224 14.04 10.36 -22.87
CA TYR A 224 13.25 9.80 -21.77
C TYR A 224 13.38 8.28 -21.78
N ALA A 225 13.48 7.68 -20.59
CA ALA A 225 13.41 6.23 -20.44
C ALA A 225 11.95 5.83 -20.22
N ARG A 226 11.35 5.18 -21.21
CA ARG A 226 10.02 4.57 -21.06
C ARG A 226 10.19 3.20 -20.43
N VAL A 227 9.82 3.08 -19.17
CA VAL A 227 9.80 1.80 -18.44
C VAL A 227 8.44 1.15 -18.61
N VAL A 228 8.46 -0.16 -18.89
CA VAL A 228 7.28 -1.03 -18.90
C VAL A 228 7.54 -2.13 -17.87
N GLN A 229 6.57 -2.36 -17.00
CA GLN A 229 6.61 -3.42 -16.00
C GLN A 229 5.21 -4.04 -15.91
N ASP A 230 5.16 -5.35 -16.12
CA ASP A 230 3.97 -6.18 -16.00
C ASP A 230 4.41 -7.56 -15.49
N THR A 231 4.97 -7.57 -14.29
CA THR A 231 5.55 -8.78 -13.69
C THR A 231 4.66 -9.40 -12.62
N GLY A 232 3.49 -8.83 -12.34
CA GLY A 232 2.58 -9.31 -11.29
C GLY A 232 3.06 -9.08 -9.86
N CYS A 233 4.16 -8.33 -9.66
CA CYS A 233 4.66 -7.94 -8.35
C CYS A 233 4.92 -6.45 -8.28
N VAL A 234 4.69 -5.87 -7.10
CA VAL A 234 4.96 -4.45 -6.83
C VAL A 234 6.44 -4.27 -6.51
N TRP A 235 7.06 -3.28 -7.15
CA TRP A 235 8.42 -2.82 -6.84
C TRP A 235 8.33 -1.47 -6.14
N ASP A 236 8.23 -1.48 -4.80
CA ASP A 236 8.10 -0.25 -4.00
C ASP A 236 9.48 0.21 -3.47
N ASN A 237 9.83 1.48 -3.70
CA ASN A 237 11.09 2.12 -3.27
C ASN A 237 12.39 1.33 -3.59
N VAL A 238 12.47 0.73 -4.79
CA VAL A 238 13.60 -0.10 -5.20
C VAL A 238 14.73 0.71 -5.85
N SER A 239 15.98 0.25 -5.71
CA SER A 239 17.09 0.78 -6.51
C SER A 239 16.91 0.39 -7.98
N LEU A 240 16.78 1.36 -8.87
CA LEU A 240 16.54 1.14 -10.29
C LEU A 240 17.77 1.51 -11.12
N ALA A 241 18.25 0.58 -11.95
CA ALA A 241 19.26 0.86 -12.96
C ALA A 241 18.76 0.43 -14.35
N ILE A 242 19.17 1.16 -15.39
CA ILE A 242 18.82 0.87 -16.78
C ILE A 242 20.06 0.53 -17.61
N SER A 243 19.94 -0.41 -18.53
CA SER A 243 21.02 -0.84 -19.42
C SER A 243 20.53 -1.03 -20.85
N ASN A 244 21.26 -0.50 -21.83
CA ASN A 244 20.96 -0.68 -23.25
C ASN A 244 21.28 -2.10 -23.77
N ARG A 245 21.86 -2.96 -22.93
CA ARG A 245 22.17 -4.34 -23.28
C ARG A 245 20.89 -5.17 -23.39
N ARG A 246 21.05 -6.36 -23.96
CA ARG A 246 20.05 -7.43 -23.91
C ARG A 246 20.54 -8.54 -22.99
N ILE A 247 19.61 -9.12 -22.25
CA ILE A 247 19.85 -10.37 -21.53
C ILE A 247 19.67 -11.51 -22.54
N ALA A 248 20.70 -12.36 -22.69
CA ALA A 248 20.57 -13.61 -23.43
C ALA A 248 19.63 -14.54 -22.65
N ARG A 249 18.64 -15.12 -23.33
CA ARG A 249 17.86 -16.22 -22.74
C ARG A 249 18.79 -17.43 -22.64
N VAL A 250 18.90 -17.99 -21.44
CA VAL A 250 19.65 -19.24 -21.19
C VAL A 250 18.84 -20.40 -21.72
#